data_AF-A0AAD5SH23-F1
#
_entry.id   AF-A0AAD5SH23-F1
#
_cell.length_a   1.000
_cell.length_b   1.000
_cell.length_c   1.000
_cell.angle_alpha   90.00
_cell.angle_beta   90.00
_cell.angle_gamma   90.00
#
_symmetry.space_group_name_H-M   'P 1'
#
loop_
_entity.id
_entity.type
_entity.pdbx_description
1 polymer ?
#
loop_
_entity_poly.entity_id
_entity_poly.type
_entity_poly.pdbx_seq_one_letter_code
_entity_poly.pdbx_strand_id
1 'polypeptide(L)'
;MAIKPPPPSRTSDLERKIRRGTQFFLNKNWEDARAVCEDLLAAEFPLRSSPSPDDARLHSALLRLYLRVAEQEGEEVEQLKRGKDGGNGRTQLPLEWSYAVEWYGGEVAVVADVLVCGLLLLTKRYHHSLARTTVEIWLASQPDEWFLLARDKSANPQTAANYERIVELYVLHILPDLEDWESAKQFLEYNDTLEEKRKKLYQDCLVRLETNKSSPPPDINPPQQPASTSPTHTPTSRPPPQSLSPASSTAESISTNPFTSTTSAAPAPEPVPVTSTSPAKRQSPQSLQLLARIRALFPALPPILVFLICVILSRRSAKMRAVMGIVARKVIATVRMAIDVHSL
;
A
#
# COMPACT_ATOMS: atom_id res chain seq x y z
N MET A 1 15.31 0.67 -47.29
CA MET A 1 15.03 1.92 -46.54
C MET A 1 14.76 1.54 -45.09
N ALA A 2 15.63 1.92 -44.16
CA ALA A 2 15.42 1.66 -42.73
C ALA A 2 14.43 2.68 -42.18
N ILE A 3 13.29 2.22 -41.67
CA ILE A 3 12.29 3.07 -41.03
C ILE A 3 12.84 3.46 -39.65
N LYS A 4 13.17 4.74 -39.47
CA LYS A 4 13.58 5.26 -38.16
C LYS A 4 12.39 5.18 -37.21
N PRO A 5 12.51 4.54 -36.03
CA PRO A 5 11.39 4.42 -35.10
C PRO A 5 10.93 5.81 -34.64
N PRO A 6 9.62 6.00 -34.38
CA PRO A 6 9.09 7.26 -33.91
C PRO A 6 9.70 7.63 -32.54
N PRO A 7 9.89 8.93 -32.25
CA PRO A 7 10.40 9.37 -30.96
C PRO A 7 9.44 8.94 -29.83
N PRO A 8 9.95 8.58 -28.64
CA PRO A 8 9.13 8.21 -27.51
C PRO A 8 8.18 9.36 -27.13
N SER A 9 6.93 9.04 -26.82
CA SER A 9 5.94 10.03 -26.39
C SER A 9 6.37 10.69 -25.08
N ARG A 10 6.08 11.99 -24.90
CA ARG A 10 6.40 12.73 -23.66
C ARG A 10 5.79 12.09 -22.41
N THR A 11 4.63 11.46 -22.54
CA THR A 11 3.96 10.72 -21.46
C THR A 11 4.80 9.52 -20.98
N SER A 12 5.45 8.82 -21.90
CA SER A 12 6.31 7.67 -21.57
C SER A 12 7.57 8.06 -20.81
N ASP A 13 8.08 9.29 -21.00
CA ASP A 13 9.25 9.79 -20.27
C ASP A 13 8.90 10.18 -18.83
N LEU A 14 7.76 10.87 -18.65
CA LEU A 14 7.23 11.22 -17.34
C LEU A 14 6.97 9.96 -16.50
N GLU A 15 6.23 8.99 -17.03
CA GLU A 15 5.98 7.71 -16.35
C GLU A 15 7.28 7.00 -15.98
N ARG A 16 8.29 7.03 -16.86
CA ARG A 16 9.60 6.42 -16.57
C ARG A 16 10.30 7.12 -15.43
N LYS A 17 10.28 8.46 -15.37
CA LYS A 17 10.85 9.23 -14.25
C LYS A 17 10.12 8.97 -12.94
N ILE A 18 8.77 8.91 -12.95
CA ILE A 18 7.98 8.56 -11.77
C ILE A 18 8.29 7.14 -11.29
N ARG A 19 8.32 6.15 -12.19
CA ARG A 19 8.69 4.77 -11.85
C ARG A 19 10.10 4.70 -11.28
N ARG A 20 11.03 5.49 -11.82
CA ARG A 20 12.40 5.58 -11.29
C ARG A 20 12.43 6.19 -9.89
N GLY A 21 11.73 7.30 -9.65
CA GLY A 21 11.60 7.90 -8.32
C GLY A 21 10.98 6.93 -7.32
N THR A 22 9.93 6.23 -7.73
CA THR A 22 9.27 5.16 -6.96
C THR A 22 10.24 4.02 -6.65
N GLN A 23 11.04 3.56 -7.61
CA GLN A 23 12.02 2.52 -7.37
C GLN A 23 13.11 2.95 -6.39
N PHE A 24 13.64 4.17 -6.51
CA PHE A 24 14.60 4.70 -5.53
C PHE A 24 14.00 4.74 -4.13
N PHE A 25 12.75 5.16 -4.02
CA PHE A 25 12.02 5.17 -2.77
C PHE A 25 11.88 3.77 -2.16
N LEU A 26 11.44 2.79 -2.94
CA LEU A 26 11.29 1.40 -2.48
C LEU A 26 12.64 0.77 -2.09
N ASN A 27 13.72 1.15 -2.78
CA ASN A 27 15.07 0.70 -2.47
C ASN A 27 15.74 1.48 -1.32
N LYS A 28 15.02 2.43 -0.69
CA LYS A 28 15.54 3.31 0.37
C LYS A 28 16.69 4.23 -0.06
N ASN A 29 16.81 4.53 -1.35
CA ASN A 29 17.72 5.54 -1.88
C ASN A 29 17.04 6.91 -1.83
N TRP A 30 16.93 7.49 -0.64
CA TRP A 30 16.10 8.67 -0.39
C TRP A 30 16.59 9.93 -1.11
N GLU A 31 17.91 10.13 -1.23
CA GLU A 31 18.50 11.28 -1.92
C GLU A 31 18.18 11.27 -3.42
N ASP A 32 18.37 10.11 -4.07
CA ASP A 32 18.04 9.92 -5.48
C ASP A 32 16.53 10.09 -5.73
N ALA A 33 15.70 9.52 -4.85
CA ALA A 33 14.26 9.66 -4.93
C ALA A 33 13.85 11.14 -4.82
N ARG A 34 14.46 11.88 -3.88
CA ARG A 34 14.24 13.31 -3.67
C ARG A 34 14.63 14.12 -4.90
N ALA A 35 15.85 13.91 -5.41
CA ALA A 35 16.35 14.63 -6.59
C ALA A 35 15.44 14.42 -7.82
N VAL A 36 14.96 13.18 -8.04
CA VAL A 36 14.01 12.89 -9.11
C VAL A 36 12.67 13.60 -8.88
N CYS A 37 12.18 13.63 -7.64
CA CYS A 37 10.92 14.31 -7.33
C CYS A 37 11.02 15.83 -7.45
N GLU A 38 12.14 16.42 -7.01
CA GLU A 38 12.42 17.85 -7.18
C GLU A 38 12.57 18.22 -8.65
N ASP A 39 13.27 17.42 -9.47
CA ASP A 39 13.34 17.61 -10.93
C ASP A 39 11.94 17.57 -11.56
N LEU A 40 11.11 16.62 -11.16
CA LEU A 40 9.74 16.48 -11.67
C LEU A 40 8.80 17.63 -11.27
N LEU A 41 8.94 18.15 -10.05
CA LEU A 41 8.16 19.29 -9.56
C LEU A 41 8.67 20.61 -10.15
N ALA A 42 9.99 20.81 -10.19
CA ALA A 42 10.64 22.01 -10.70
C ALA A 42 10.52 22.15 -12.22
N ALA A 43 10.42 21.02 -12.92
CA ALA A 43 10.04 21.02 -14.34
C ALA A 43 8.65 21.65 -14.58
N GLU A 44 7.91 22.04 -13.52
CA GLU A 44 6.55 22.62 -13.52
C GLU A 44 5.80 22.09 -14.72
N PHE A 45 5.71 20.76 -14.81
CA PHE A 45 5.01 20.12 -15.90
C PHE A 45 3.62 20.75 -15.89
N PRO A 46 3.22 21.47 -16.95
CA PRO A 46 1.88 21.97 -16.99
C PRO A 46 1.03 20.72 -17.12
N LEU A 47 0.44 20.31 -16.00
CA LEU A 47 -0.57 19.25 -15.87
C LEU A 47 -1.72 19.44 -16.87
N ARG A 48 -1.76 20.57 -17.60
CA ARG A 48 -2.57 20.87 -18.78
C ARG A 48 -2.39 19.90 -19.95
N SER A 49 -1.26 19.20 -20.10
CA SER A 49 -1.03 18.29 -21.23
C SER A 49 -1.09 16.80 -20.87
N SER A 50 -1.38 16.46 -19.61
CA SER A 50 -1.75 15.10 -19.25
C SER A 50 -3.11 14.77 -19.86
N PRO A 51 -3.28 13.61 -20.53
CA PRO A 51 -4.55 13.21 -21.14
C PRO A 51 -5.67 13.04 -20.10
N SER A 52 -5.32 12.82 -18.83
CA SER A 52 -6.24 12.77 -17.70
C SER A 52 -5.79 13.73 -16.59
N PRO A 53 -6.67 14.63 -16.09
CA PRO A 53 -6.39 15.47 -14.93
C PRO A 53 -6.17 14.66 -13.64
N ASP A 54 -6.66 13.42 -13.59
CA ASP A 54 -6.55 12.54 -12.43
C ASP A 54 -5.14 11.94 -12.30
N ASP A 55 -4.51 11.56 -13.41
CA ASP A 55 -3.13 11.04 -13.43
C ASP A 55 -2.15 12.12 -12.98
N ALA A 56 -2.33 13.34 -13.46
CA ALA A 56 -1.55 14.51 -13.09
C ALA A 56 -1.55 14.75 -11.56
N ARG A 57 -2.74 14.65 -10.95
CA ARG A 57 -2.92 14.79 -9.50
C ARG A 57 -2.30 13.62 -8.74
N LEU A 58 -2.44 12.41 -9.27
CA LEU A 58 -1.88 11.19 -8.71
C LEU A 58 -0.37 11.32 -8.54
N HIS A 59 0.31 11.73 -9.61
CA HIS A 59 1.75 11.92 -9.62
C HIS A 59 2.19 13.03 -8.66
N SER A 60 1.50 14.18 -8.63
CA SER A 60 1.85 15.25 -7.69
C SER A 60 1.74 14.81 -6.23
N ALA A 61 0.70 14.07 -5.88
CA ALA A 61 0.51 13.54 -4.52
C ALA A 61 1.59 12.50 -4.15
N LEU A 62 1.92 11.58 -5.06
CA LEU A 62 3.00 10.60 -4.86
C LEU A 62 4.35 11.29 -4.65
N LEU A 63 4.70 12.24 -5.51
CA LEU A 63 5.97 12.97 -5.41
C LEU A 63 6.09 13.73 -4.08
N ARG A 64 4.99 14.37 -3.61
CA ARG A 64 4.98 15.06 -2.32
C ARG A 64 5.11 14.09 -1.14
N LEU A 65 4.45 12.93 -1.18
CA LEU A 65 4.60 11.89 -0.16
C LEU A 65 6.04 11.36 -0.13
N TYR A 66 6.63 11.10 -1.30
CA TYR A 66 8.01 10.63 -1.40
C TYR A 66 9.02 11.63 -0.86
N LEU A 67 8.91 12.90 -1.24
CA LEU A 67 9.76 13.96 -0.73
C LEU A 67 9.71 14.05 0.79
N ARG A 68 8.51 13.93 1.37
CA ARG A 68 8.35 14.07 2.81
C ARG A 68 8.86 12.88 3.60
N VAL A 69 8.73 11.66 3.08
CA VAL A 69 9.36 10.49 3.70
C VAL A 69 10.89 10.59 3.59
N ALA A 70 11.42 11.05 2.45
CA ALA A 70 12.86 11.25 2.29
C ALA A 70 13.42 12.32 3.25
N GLU A 71 12.68 13.40 3.51
CA GLU A 71 13.07 14.44 4.47
C GLU A 71 13.17 13.93 5.91
N GLN A 72 12.29 13.00 6.31
CA GLN A 72 12.33 12.45 7.67
C GLN A 72 13.61 11.68 7.95
N GLU A 73 14.06 10.85 7.02
CA GLU A 73 15.26 10.04 7.22
C GLU A 73 16.51 10.94 7.39
N GLY A 74 16.52 12.11 6.73
CA GLY A 74 17.53 13.14 6.97
C GLY A 74 17.45 13.72 8.39
N GLU A 75 16.24 14.08 8.85
CA GLU A 75 16.02 14.63 10.20
C GLU A 75 16.31 13.63 11.31
N GLU A 76 15.95 12.35 11.16
CA GLU A 76 16.18 11.30 12.14
C GLU A 76 17.68 11.02 12.31
N VAL A 77 18.42 10.94 11.21
CA VAL A 77 19.90 10.82 11.23
C VAL A 77 20.53 12.04 11.91
N GLU A 78 20.00 13.25 11.70
CA GLU A 78 20.47 14.45 12.41
C GLU A 78 20.10 14.49 13.89
N GLN A 79 18.89 14.03 14.26
CA GLN A 79 18.45 13.97 15.65
C GLN A 79 19.24 12.93 16.44
N LEU A 80 19.55 11.78 15.83
CA LEU A 80 20.43 10.77 16.40
C LEU A 80 21.84 11.35 16.65
N LYS A 81 22.35 12.17 15.72
CA LYS A 81 23.62 12.91 15.90
C LYS A 81 23.56 13.96 17.01
N ARG A 82 22.39 14.57 17.25
CA ARG A 82 22.20 15.63 18.27
C ARG A 82 21.92 15.11 19.68
N GLY A 83 21.73 13.80 19.88
CA GLY A 83 21.59 13.19 21.21
C GLY A 83 20.45 13.78 22.05
N LYS A 84 19.37 14.26 21.40
CA LYS A 84 18.27 14.95 22.08
C LYS A 84 17.18 13.95 22.43
N ASP A 85 17.07 13.62 23.73
CA ASP A 85 15.99 12.79 24.26
C ASP A 85 14.61 13.36 23.88
N GLY A 86 13.86 12.55 23.13
CA GLY A 86 12.61 12.91 22.46
C GLY A 86 11.47 13.18 23.44
N GLY A 87 11.33 14.44 23.85
CA GLY A 87 10.21 14.90 24.67
C GLY A 87 8.88 14.94 23.90
N ASN A 88 8.01 13.97 24.20
CA ASN A 88 6.54 14.05 24.28
C ASN A 88 5.81 14.97 23.26
N GLY A 89 6.16 14.86 21.99
CA GLY A 89 5.46 15.54 20.90
C GLY A 89 4.07 14.94 20.70
N ARG A 90 3.02 15.72 20.99
CA ARG A 90 1.62 15.36 20.73
C ARG A 90 1.46 14.70 19.36
N THR A 91 0.80 13.55 19.37
CA THR A 91 0.35 12.73 18.23
C THR A 91 -0.65 13.49 17.36
N GLN A 92 -0.24 14.58 16.72
CA GLN A 92 -0.99 15.10 15.59
C GLN A 92 -0.94 14.02 14.51
N LEU A 93 -2.11 13.64 13.97
CA LEU A 93 -2.15 12.85 12.75
C LEU A 93 -1.20 13.52 11.75
N PRO A 94 -0.36 12.76 11.04
CA PRO A 94 0.49 13.32 10.00
C PRO A 94 -0.39 14.16 9.08
N LEU A 95 -0.19 15.48 9.12
CA LEU A 95 -0.95 16.44 8.34
C LEU A 95 -0.86 16.07 6.85
N GLU A 96 0.27 15.45 6.50
CA GLU A 96 0.66 14.97 5.19
C GLU A 96 -0.23 13.81 4.70
N TRP A 97 -0.49 12.80 5.54
CA TRP A 97 -1.38 11.69 5.15
C TRP A 97 -2.82 12.18 4.98
N SER A 98 -3.29 13.00 5.93
CA SER A 98 -4.63 13.57 5.87
C SER A 98 -4.84 14.43 4.62
N TYR A 99 -3.84 15.22 4.27
CA TYR A 99 -3.83 16.01 3.04
C TYR A 99 -3.86 15.09 1.80
N ALA A 100 -2.99 14.08 1.72
CA ALA A 100 -3.00 13.14 0.60
C ALA A 100 -4.38 12.48 0.43
N VAL A 101 -4.96 11.96 1.51
CA VAL A 101 -6.30 11.36 1.53
C VAL A 101 -7.39 12.33 1.05
N GLU A 102 -7.38 13.56 1.55
CA GLU A 102 -8.37 14.57 1.15
C GLU A 102 -8.28 14.89 -0.35
N TRP A 103 -7.06 14.90 -0.90
CA TRP A 103 -6.83 15.13 -2.32
C TRP A 103 -7.41 14.05 -3.24
N TYR A 104 -7.47 12.79 -2.79
CA TYR A 104 -8.15 11.72 -3.53
C TYR A 104 -9.66 11.71 -3.31
N GLY A 105 -10.21 12.58 -2.46
CA GLY A 105 -11.63 12.56 -2.11
C GLY A 105 -11.97 11.58 -1.00
N GLY A 106 -10.98 11.15 -0.21
CA GLY A 106 -11.13 10.27 0.95
C GLY A 106 -10.38 8.94 0.83
N GLU A 107 -10.31 8.20 1.94
CA GLU A 107 -9.50 6.97 2.09
C GLU A 107 -9.88 5.88 1.08
N VAL A 108 -11.16 5.84 0.70
CA VAL A 108 -11.75 4.87 -0.25
C VAL A 108 -11.27 5.08 -1.69
N ALA A 109 -10.94 6.32 -2.06
CA ALA A 109 -10.58 6.68 -3.42
C ALA A 109 -9.06 6.66 -3.66
N VAL A 110 -8.27 6.32 -2.64
CA VAL A 110 -6.81 6.26 -2.75
C VAL A 110 -6.41 5.06 -3.61
N VAL A 111 -5.58 5.31 -4.63
CA VAL A 111 -5.03 4.25 -5.49
C VAL A 111 -4.01 3.42 -4.71
N ALA A 112 -3.92 2.11 -5.01
CA ALA A 112 -3.06 1.17 -4.28
C ALA A 112 -1.60 1.63 -4.16
N ASP A 113 -1.00 2.19 -5.21
CA ASP A 113 0.38 2.71 -5.17
C ASP A 113 0.57 3.80 -4.11
N VAL A 114 -0.39 4.73 -4.04
CA VAL A 114 -0.38 5.86 -3.09
C VAL A 114 -0.57 5.34 -1.69
N LEU A 115 -1.47 4.37 -1.53
CA LEU A 115 -1.70 3.73 -0.25
C LEU A 115 -0.42 3.08 0.27
N VAL A 116 0.30 2.29 -0.55
CA VAL A 116 1.59 1.68 -0.14
C VAL A 116 2.56 2.73 0.40
N CYS A 117 2.69 3.86 -0.29
CA CYS A 117 3.57 4.95 0.13
C CYS A 117 3.11 5.60 1.44
N GLY A 118 1.79 5.81 1.59
CA GLY A 118 1.18 6.29 2.82
C GLY A 118 1.40 5.35 3.99
N LEU A 119 1.24 4.04 3.79
CA LEU A 119 1.45 3.04 4.83
C LEU A 119 2.91 2.99 5.28
N LEU A 120 3.87 3.10 4.34
CA LEU A 120 5.28 3.23 4.67
C LEU A 120 5.55 4.45 5.54
N LEU A 121 5.02 5.63 5.17
CA LEU A 121 5.11 6.85 5.98
C LEU A 121 4.50 6.67 7.38
N LEU A 122 3.29 6.12 7.46
CA LEU A 122 2.58 5.92 8.74
C LEU A 122 3.33 4.96 9.65
N THR A 123 3.84 3.86 9.11
CA THR A 123 4.61 2.86 9.86
C THR A 123 5.92 3.46 10.35
N LYS A 124 6.61 4.25 9.50
CA LYS A 124 7.84 4.97 9.85
C LYS A 124 7.65 6.05 10.91
N ARG A 125 6.44 6.59 11.04
CA ARG A 125 6.07 7.57 12.07
C ARG A 125 5.46 6.92 13.32
N TYR A 126 5.53 5.59 13.43
CA TYR A 126 4.95 4.81 14.53
C TYR A 126 3.43 5.01 14.70
N HIS A 127 2.72 5.34 13.61
CA HIS A 127 1.27 5.49 13.59
C HIS A 127 0.57 4.20 13.13
N HIS A 128 0.96 3.05 13.72
CA HIS A 128 0.48 1.73 13.32
C HIS A 128 -1.05 1.60 13.45
N SER A 129 -1.69 2.20 14.47
CA SER A 129 -3.15 2.16 14.63
C SER A 129 -3.88 2.86 13.48
N LEU A 130 -3.34 4.00 13.01
CA LEU A 130 -3.89 4.72 11.87
C LEU A 130 -3.64 3.95 10.57
N ALA A 131 -2.45 3.37 10.41
CA ALA A 131 -2.11 2.53 9.27
C ALA A 131 -3.06 1.32 9.16
N ARG A 132 -3.32 0.62 10.26
CA ARG A 132 -4.30 -0.48 10.34
C ARG A 132 -5.67 -0.02 9.86
N THR A 133 -6.20 1.03 10.48
CA THR A 133 -7.53 1.58 10.13
C THR A 133 -7.61 1.93 8.64
N THR A 134 -6.53 2.51 8.11
CA THR A 134 -6.45 2.90 6.69
C THR A 134 -6.49 1.68 5.77
N VAL A 135 -5.71 0.62 6.06
CA VAL A 135 -5.72 -0.62 5.27
C VAL A 135 -7.09 -1.27 5.30
N GLU A 136 -7.69 -1.41 6.48
CA GLU A 136 -9.00 -2.06 6.65
C GLU A 136 -10.10 -1.31 5.89
N ILE A 137 -10.14 0.02 5.98
CA ILE A 137 -11.11 0.85 5.24
C ILE A 137 -10.90 0.72 3.74
N TRP A 138 -9.64 0.75 3.30
CA TRP A 138 -9.33 0.66 1.89
C TRP A 138 -9.72 -0.71 1.31
N LEU A 139 -9.35 -1.81 1.98
CA LEU A 139 -9.70 -3.18 1.59
C LEU A 139 -11.22 -3.37 1.55
N ALA A 140 -11.94 -2.89 2.57
CA ALA A 140 -13.40 -2.99 2.63
C ALA A 140 -14.12 -2.16 1.55
N SER A 141 -13.41 -1.25 0.88
CA SER A 141 -13.97 -0.38 -0.14
C SER A 141 -13.71 -0.84 -1.57
N GLN A 142 -12.85 -1.85 -1.75
CA GLN A 142 -12.57 -2.38 -3.08
C GLN A 142 -13.72 -3.27 -3.56
N PRO A 143 -14.11 -3.18 -4.84
CA PRO A 143 -15.11 -4.07 -5.42
C PRO A 143 -14.53 -5.48 -5.67
N ASP A 144 -15.39 -6.50 -5.72
CA ASP A 144 -14.98 -7.90 -5.93
C ASP A 144 -14.18 -8.07 -7.23
N GLU A 145 -14.54 -7.33 -8.29
CA GLU A 145 -13.80 -7.35 -9.56
C GLU A 145 -12.33 -6.93 -9.38
N TRP A 146 -12.05 -6.01 -8.46
CA TRP A 146 -10.69 -5.57 -8.19
C TRP A 146 -9.82 -6.70 -7.62
N PHE A 147 -10.37 -7.52 -6.71
CA PHE A 147 -9.67 -8.67 -6.15
C PHE A 147 -9.43 -9.77 -7.20
N LEU A 148 -10.36 -9.96 -8.14
CA LEU A 148 -10.16 -10.86 -9.27
C LEU A 148 -8.97 -10.42 -10.14
N LEU A 149 -8.83 -9.12 -10.39
CA LEU A 149 -7.69 -8.56 -11.13
C LEU A 149 -6.38 -8.68 -10.33
N ALA A 150 -6.43 -8.47 -9.01
CA ALA A 150 -5.26 -8.62 -8.14
C ALA A 150 -4.78 -10.07 -8.04
N ARG A 151 -5.68 -11.04 -8.18
CA ARG A 151 -5.35 -12.48 -8.21
C ARG A 151 -4.68 -12.89 -9.53
N ASP A 152 -5.09 -12.32 -10.65
CA ASP A 152 -4.50 -12.61 -11.96
C ASP A 152 -3.23 -11.78 -12.22
N LYS A 153 -2.11 -12.29 -11.71
CA LYS A 153 -0.77 -11.73 -11.92
C LYS A 153 -0.39 -11.58 -13.40
N SER A 154 -0.95 -12.41 -14.28
CA SER A 154 -0.62 -12.39 -15.71
C SER A 154 -1.33 -11.26 -16.44
N ALA A 155 -2.59 -11.01 -16.09
CA ALA A 155 -3.39 -9.94 -16.68
C ALA A 155 -3.04 -8.56 -16.10
N ASN A 156 -2.84 -8.47 -14.77
CA ASN A 156 -2.58 -7.20 -14.08
C ASN A 156 -1.43 -7.30 -13.08
N PRO A 157 -0.18 -7.41 -13.56
CA PRO A 157 0.99 -7.59 -12.70
C PRO A 157 1.19 -6.44 -11.70
N GLN A 158 0.86 -5.20 -12.10
CA GLN A 158 0.99 -4.04 -11.20
C GLN A 158 -0.01 -4.10 -10.04
N THR A 159 -1.29 -4.36 -10.33
CA THR A 159 -2.34 -4.48 -9.31
C THR A 159 -2.02 -5.60 -8.33
N ALA A 160 -1.62 -6.77 -8.86
CA ALA A 160 -1.22 -7.90 -8.04
C ALA A 160 0.00 -7.58 -7.15
N ALA A 161 1.03 -6.93 -7.71
CA ALA A 161 2.22 -6.54 -6.94
C ALA A 161 1.90 -5.53 -5.84
N ASN A 162 1.00 -4.58 -6.10
CA ASN A 162 0.59 -3.59 -5.10
C ASN A 162 -0.25 -4.21 -4.00
N TYR A 163 -1.20 -5.08 -4.35
CA TYR A 163 -1.96 -5.84 -3.36
C TYR A 163 -1.04 -6.65 -2.45
N GLU A 164 -0.09 -7.37 -3.04
CA GLU A 164 0.89 -8.17 -2.31
C GLU A 164 1.71 -7.30 -1.33
N ARG A 165 2.17 -6.12 -1.77
CA ARG A 165 2.86 -5.14 -0.90
C ARG A 165 1.98 -4.61 0.24
N ILE A 166 0.71 -4.33 -0.03
CA ILE A 166 -0.24 -3.87 1.01
C ILE A 166 -0.41 -4.95 2.07
N VAL A 167 -0.61 -6.21 1.65
CA VAL A 167 -0.73 -7.34 2.57
C VAL A 167 0.56 -7.57 3.35
N GLU A 168 1.73 -7.48 2.70
CA GLU A 168 3.04 -7.58 3.36
C GLU A 168 3.19 -6.53 4.46
N LEU A 169 2.94 -5.25 4.14
CA LEU A 169 2.99 -4.15 5.11
C LEU A 169 2.00 -4.35 6.26
N TYR A 170 0.79 -4.79 5.94
CA TYR A 170 -0.25 -4.99 6.93
C TYR A 170 0.10 -6.11 7.93
N VAL A 171 0.48 -7.27 7.41
CA VAL A 171 0.66 -8.49 8.18
C VAL A 171 2.04 -8.57 8.86
N LEU A 172 3.10 -8.07 8.23
CA LEU A 172 4.47 -8.21 8.75
C LEU A 172 4.99 -6.98 9.49
N HIS A 173 4.34 -5.83 9.34
CA HIS A 173 4.78 -4.60 9.98
C HIS A 173 3.70 -4.00 10.88
N ILE A 174 2.54 -3.67 10.31
CA ILE A 174 1.50 -2.94 11.04
C ILE A 174 0.92 -3.75 12.21
N LEU A 175 0.46 -4.99 11.96
CA LEU A 175 -0.15 -5.82 13.01
C LEU A 175 0.86 -6.31 14.07
N PRO A 176 2.08 -6.76 13.74
CA PRO A 176 3.11 -7.11 14.71
C PRO A 176 3.52 -5.97 15.65
N ASP A 177 3.60 -4.74 15.13
CA ASP A 177 3.93 -3.56 15.96
C ASP A 177 2.78 -3.20 16.92
N LEU A 178 1.54 -3.56 16.57
CA LEU A 178 0.36 -3.49 17.45
C LEU A 178 0.18 -4.72 18.34
N GLU A 179 1.09 -5.70 18.27
CA GLU A 179 1.01 -6.98 18.99
C GLU A 179 -0.26 -7.81 18.67
N ASP A 180 -0.89 -7.53 17.52
CA ASP A 180 -2.11 -8.21 17.07
C ASP A 180 -1.78 -9.38 16.14
N TRP A 181 -1.03 -10.33 16.67
CA TRP A 181 -0.53 -11.50 15.94
C TRP A 181 -1.66 -12.42 15.44
N GLU A 182 -2.73 -12.53 16.22
CA GLU A 182 -3.87 -13.39 15.89
C GLU A 182 -4.62 -12.83 14.68
N SER A 183 -4.88 -11.52 14.63
CA SER A 183 -5.49 -10.91 13.45
C SER A 183 -4.63 -11.10 12.20
N ALA A 184 -3.30 -11.06 12.33
CA ALA A 184 -2.39 -11.29 11.21
C ALA A 184 -2.47 -12.73 10.68
N LYS A 185 -2.52 -13.72 11.59
CA LYS A 185 -2.69 -15.16 11.24
C LYS A 185 -4.04 -15.40 10.56
N GLN A 186 -5.13 -14.92 11.15
CA GLN A 186 -6.47 -15.04 10.59
C GLN A 186 -6.59 -14.36 9.23
N PHE A 187 -6.01 -13.16 9.08
CA PHE A 187 -6.03 -12.47 7.79
C PHE A 187 -5.38 -13.32 6.69
N LEU A 188 -4.21 -13.91 6.94
CA LEU A 188 -3.53 -14.78 5.95
C LEU A 188 -4.31 -16.07 5.65
N GLU A 189 -4.92 -16.69 6.67
CA GLU A 189 -5.72 -17.91 6.53
C GLU A 189 -6.89 -17.69 5.56
N TYR A 190 -7.66 -16.62 5.76
CA TYR A 190 -8.86 -16.33 4.98
C TYR A 190 -8.60 -15.53 3.68
N ASN A 191 -7.35 -15.13 3.38
CA ASN A 191 -7.06 -14.32 2.19
C ASN A 191 -7.09 -15.15 0.90
N ASP A 192 -8.15 -15.17 0.11
CA ASP A 192 -8.21 -15.97 -1.12
C ASP A 192 -7.48 -15.37 -2.34
N THR A 193 -7.07 -14.11 -2.24
CA THR A 193 -6.45 -13.36 -3.34
C THR A 193 -4.95 -13.61 -3.45
N LEU A 194 -4.29 -13.89 -2.32
CA LEU A 194 -2.85 -14.10 -2.26
C LEU A 194 -2.47 -15.54 -2.65
N GLU A 195 -1.37 -15.69 -3.40
CA GLU A 195 -0.87 -16.99 -3.81
C GLU A 195 -0.40 -17.82 -2.60
N GLU A 196 -0.74 -19.11 -2.57
CA GLU A 196 -0.46 -20.02 -1.46
C GLU A 196 1.02 -20.04 -1.05
N LYS A 197 1.94 -19.97 -2.03
CA LYS A 197 3.38 -19.90 -1.77
C LYS A 197 3.77 -18.64 -0.99
N ARG A 198 3.17 -17.48 -1.30
CA ARG A 198 3.46 -16.23 -0.60
C ARG A 198 2.77 -16.16 0.76
N LYS A 199 1.58 -16.75 0.91
CA LYS A 199 0.94 -16.92 2.23
C LYS A 199 1.84 -17.67 3.20
N LYS A 200 2.36 -18.84 2.78
CA LYS A 200 3.26 -19.66 3.61
C LYS A 200 4.51 -18.89 4.01
N LEU A 201 5.12 -18.17 3.06
CA LEU A 201 6.26 -17.31 3.34
C LEU A 201 5.93 -16.26 4.42
N TYR A 202 4.78 -15.58 4.31
CA TYR A 202 4.38 -14.58 5.30
C TYR A 202 4.03 -15.19 6.65
N GLN A 203 3.42 -16.38 6.69
CA GLN A 203 3.19 -17.14 7.94
C GLN A 203 4.52 -17.48 8.63
N ASP A 204 5.51 -18.00 7.88
CA ASP A 204 6.84 -18.31 8.43
C ASP A 204 7.56 -17.06 8.95
N CYS A 205 7.49 -15.96 8.21
CA CYS A 205 8.02 -14.66 8.65
C CYS A 205 7.33 -14.18 9.93
N LEU A 206 6.01 -14.31 10.03
CA LEU A 206 5.23 -13.89 11.19
C LEU A 206 5.61 -14.67 12.45
N VAL A 207 5.74 -16.01 12.35
CA VAL A 207 6.17 -16.87 13.47
C VAL A 207 7.56 -16.48 13.96
N ARG A 208 8.49 -16.17 13.04
CA ARG A 208 9.84 -15.70 13.40
C ARG A 208 9.80 -14.35 14.12
N LEU A 209 8.98 -13.42 13.65
CA LEU A 209 8.81 -12.11 14.29
C LEU A 209 8.22 -12.24 15.71
N GLU A 210 7.20 -13.08 15.87
CA GLU A 210 6.55 -13.34 17.16
C GLU A 210 7.53 -13.97 18.18
N THR A 211 8.31 -14.95 17.72
CA THR A 211 9.34 -15.60 18.55
C THR A 211 10.43 -14.62 18.98
N ASN A 212 10.90 -13.77 18.06
CA ASN A 212 11.94 -12.78 18.36
C ASN A 212 11.45 -11.72 19.36
N LYS A 213 10.18 -11.31 19.30
CA LYS A 213 9.61 -10.33 20.23
C LYS A 213 9.31 -10.94 21.62
N SER A 214 9.02 -12.24 21.67
CA SER A 214 8.70 -12.95 22.91
C SER A 214 9.93 -13.49 23.65
N SER A 215 11.10 -13.57 22.99
CA SER A 215 12.32 -14.02 23.66
C SER A 215 12.71 -13.03 24.76
N PRO A 216 12.81 -13.46 26.03
CA PRO A 216 13.36 -12.60 27.07
C PRO A 216 14.78 -12.17 26.67
N PRO A 217 15.20 -10.93 27.00
CA PRO A 217 16.57 -10.52 26.78
C PRO A 217 17.50 -11.54 27.45
N PRO A 218 18.52 -12.06 26.76
CA PRO A 218 19.42 -13.04 27.34
C PRO A 218 19.98 -12.43 28.63
N ASP A 219 19.75 -13.10 29.76
CA ASP A 219 20.22 -12.66 31.07
C ASP A 219 21.70 -12.31 30.96
N ILE A 220 21.99 -11.02 31.04
CA ILE A 220 23.34 -10.50 31.17
C ILE A 220 23.81 -11.03 32.52
N ASN A 221 24.57 -12.12 32.48
CA ASN A 221 25.29 -12.66 33.63
C ASN A 221 25.98 -11.47 34.34
N PRO A 222 25.64 -11.15 35.60
CA PRO A 222 26.26 -10.02 36.29
C PRO A 222 27.78 -10.24 36.33
N PRO A 223 28.60 -9.18 36.13
CA PRO A 223 30.05 -9.30 36.12
C PRO A 223 30.50 -9.97 37.42
N GLN A 224 31.09 -11.17 37.30
CA GLN A 224 31.82 -11.78 38.41
C GLN A 224 32.86 -10.77 38.89
N GLN A 225 32.73 -10.36 40.14
CA GLN A 225 33.70 -9.52 40.83
C GLN A 225 35.10 -10.11 40.66
N PRO A 226 36.13 -9.29 40.40
CA PRO A 226 37.50 -9.75 40.26
C PRO A 226 38.01 -10.25 41.62
N ALA A 227 38.19 -11.56 41.74
CA ALA A 227 39.00 -12.14 42.80
C ALA A 227 40.47 -11.84 42.53
N SER A 228 41.06 -11.03 43.40
CA SER A 228 42.48 -10.78 43.50
C SER A 228 43.26 -12.07 43.76
N THR A 229 44.16 -12.46 42.85
CA THR A 229 45.40 -13.18 43.20
C THR A 229 46.46 -13.00 42.10
N SER A 230 47.47 -12.19 42.43
CA SER A 230 48.92 -12.29 42.21
C SER A 230 49.56 -12.56 40.82
N PRO A 231 50.75 -11.96 40.58
CA PRO A 231 51.42 -11.93 39.27
C PRO A 231 52.42 -13.08 39.10
N THR A 232 52.60 -13.57 37.87
CA THR A 232 53.83 -14.30 37.49
C THR A 232 54.15 -14.05 36.02
N HIS A 233 55.37 -13.59 35.80
CA HIS A 233 55.97 -13.20 34.53
C HIS A 233 56.26 -14.42 33.63
N THR A 234 56.06 -14.29 32.32
CA THR A 234 57.09 -14.70 31.32
C THR A 234 56.81 -14.11 29.93
N PRO A 235 57.81 -13.57 29.23
CA PRO A 235 57.70 -13.01 27.88
C PRO A 235 58.08 -14.07 26.83
N THR A 236 57.45 -14.11 25.65
CA THR A 236 58.04 -14.75 24.44
C THR A 236 57.33 -14.31 23.14
N SER A 237 58.09 -13.57 22.33
CA SER A 237 58.25 -13.58 20.86
C SER A 237 57.06 -13.61 19.87
N ARG A 238 56.93 -12.47 19.18
CA ARG A 238 56.71 -12.24 17.71
C ARG A 238 57.59 -13.17 16.85
N PRO A 239 57.32 -13.58 15.56
CA PRO A 239 56.79 -12.81 14.39
C PRO A 239 55.97 -13.68 13.37
N PRO A 240 55.88 -13.42 12.03
CA PRO A 240 55.76 -12.21 11.18
C PRO A 240 54.49 -12.24 10.26
N PRO A 241 54.28 -11.21 9.39
CA PRO A 241 53.20 -11.17 8.37
C PRO A 241 53.64 -11.74 7.00
N GLN A 242 52.71 -12.32 6.25
CA GLN A 242 52.82 -12.68 4.81
C GLN A 242 51.50 -12.22 4.15
N SER A 243 51.43 -11.26 3.22
CA SER A 243 51.96 -11.13 1.85
C SER A 243 51.26 -11.99 0.76
N LEU A 244 50.40 -11.30 -0.01
CA LEU A 244 50.22 -11.29 -1.48
C LEU A 244 49.83 -12.57 -2.27
N SER A 245 48.62 -12.53 -2.86
CA SER A 245 48.18 -12.78 -4.28
C SER A 245 48.55 -14.13 -4.96
N PRO A 246 47.96 -14.59 -6.12
CA PRO A 246 47.24 -13.85 -7.18
C PRO A 246 46.06 -14.56 -7.93
N ALA A 247 45.50 -13.81 -8.89
CA ALA A 247 45.02 -14.17 -10.25
C ALA A 247 43.80 -15.09 -10.52
N SER A 248 42.82 -14.46 -11.20
CA SER A 248 42.14 -14.84 -12.46
C SER A 248 41.99 -16.29 -12.89
N SER A 249 40.77 -16.62 -13.31
CA SER A 249 40.33 -17.47 -14.45
C SER A 249 38.96 -18.07 -14.10
N THR A 250 37.97 -18.29 -14.95
CA THR A 250 37.74 -18.13 -16.39
C THR A 250 36.23 -18.38 -16.62
N ALA A 251 35.74 -17.90 -17.76
CA ALA A 251 34.47 -18.22 -18.44
C ALA A 251 34.07 -19.72 -18.31
N GLU A 252 32.83 -20.18 -18.46
CA GLU A 252 31.89 -20.03 -19.57
C GLU A 252 30.75 -21.03 -19.26
N SER A 253 29.51 -20.77 -19.69
CA SER A 253 28.60 -21.78 -20.30
C SER A 253 27.21 -21.18 -20.52
N ILE A 254 27.05 -20.56 -21.69
CA ILE A 254 25.75 -20.27 -22.29
C ILE A 254 25.26 -21.58 -22.91
N SER A 255 24.19 -22.16 -22.36
CA SER A 255 23.50 -23.29 -22.96
C SER A 255 22.36 -22.78 -23.84
N THR A 256 22.62 -22.71 -25.14
CA THR A 256 21.62 -22.57 -26.20
C THR A 256 21.30 -23.96 -26.74
N ASN A 257 20.09 -24.45 -26.49
CA ASN A 257 19.52 -25.57 -27.23
C ASN A 257 18.38 -25.06 -28.12
N PRO A 258 18.45 -25.25 -29.45
CA PRO A 258 17.34 -25.05 -30.36
C PRO A 258 16.54 -26.35 -30.47
N PHE A 259 15.22 -26.29 -30.30
CA PHE A 259 14.33 -27.35 -30.77
C PHE A 259 13.35 -26.77 -31.79
N THR A 260 13.69 -27.04 -33.05
CA THR A 260 12.83 -26.93 -34.21
C THR A 260 12.05 -28.25 -34.33
N SER A 261 10.74 -28.17 -34.52
CA SER A 261 10.00 -28.77 -35.65
C SER A 261 8.62 -29.33 -35.27
N THR A 262 7.71 -29.13 -36.23
CA THR A 262 6.65 -30.05 -36.66
C THR A 262 5.20 -29.73 -36.26
N THR A 263 4.58 -28.95 -37.16
CA THR A 263 3.39 -29.34 -37.96
C THR A 263 2.29 -30.15 -37.28
N SER A 264 1.10 -29.57 -37.11
CA SER A 264 -0.14 -30.25 -37.54
C SER A 264 -1.28 -29.23 -37.70
N ALA A 265 -1.94 -29.32 -38.85
CA ALA A 265 -3.01 -28.45 -39.30
C ALA A 265 -4.39 -29.06 -38.99
N ALA A 266 -5.31 -28.23 -38.49
CA ALA A 266 -6.78 -28.19 -38.71
C ALA A 266 -7.62 -29.48 -38.40
N PRO A 267 -8.97 -29.41 -38.23
CA PRO A 267 -9.89 -28.31 -38.55
C PRO A 267 -10.93 -27.96 -37.47
N ALA A 268 -11.74 -26.97 -37.86
CA ALA A 268 -12.76 -26.22 -37.15
C ALA A 268 -13.91 -27.03 -36.50
N PRO A 269 -14.50 -26.52 -35.40
CA PRO A 269 -15.74 -27.03 -34.84
C PRO A 269 -16.98 -26.38 -35.48
N GLU A 270 -17.97 -27.24 -35.74
CA GLU A 270 -19.30 -26.96 -36.28
C GLU A 270 -20.23 -26.35 -35.19
N PRO A 271 -21.19 -25.47 -35.55
CA PRO A 271 -22.01 -24.73 -34.59
C PRO A 271 -23.23 -25.52 -34.09
N VAL A 272 -23.40 -25.61 -32.76
CA VAL A 272 -24.59 -26.13 -32.09
C VAL A 272 -25.50 -24.99 -31.55
N PRO A 273 -26.82 -25.21 -31.46
CA PRO A 273 -27.82 -24.16 -31.42
C PRO A 273 -28.07 -23.59 -30.02
N VAL A 274 -28.31 -22.28 -30.01
CA VAL A 274 -28.78 -21.46 -28.88
C VAL A 274 -30.16 -21.93 -28.42
N THR A 275 -30.27 -22.36 -27.16
CA THR A 275 -31.54 -22.40 -26.43
C THR A 275 -31.42 -21.59 -25.15
N SER A 276 -32.31 -20.61 -25.07
CA SER A 276 -32.62 -19.67 -24.01
C SER A 276 -32.78 -20.24 -22.60
N THR A 277 -32.24 -19.53 -21.59
CA THR A 277 -32.91 -19.37 -20.28
C THR A 277 -32.41 -18.14 -19.52
N SER A 278 -33.34 -17.23 -19.25
CA SER A 278 -33.29 -16.09 -18.31
C SER A 278 -33.99 -16.54 -17.00
N PRO A 279 -34.13 -15.75 -15.91
CA PRO A 279 -33.26 -14.78 -15.22
C PRO A 279 -33.05 -15.13 -13.73
N ALA A 280 -32.04 -14.57 -13.05
CA ALA A 280 -32.07 -14.46 -11.57
C ALA A 280 -31.25 -13.27 -11.04
N LYS A 281 -31.93 -12.14 -10.89
CA LYS A 281 -31.47 -10.94 -10.19
C LYS A 281 -31.60 -11.15 -8.68
N ARG A 282 -30.53 -11.54 -7.99
CA ARG A 282 -30.45 -11.49 -6.52
C ARG A 282 -29.97 -10.11 -6.09
N GLN A 283 -30.90 -9.20 -5.80
CA GLN A 283 -30.63 -8.01 -5.01
C GLN A 283 -30.86 -8.35 -3.52
N SER A 284 -29.79 -8.28 -2.74
CA SER A 284 -29.80 -8.46 -1.28
C SER A 284 -30.49 -7.27 -0.58
N PRO A 285 -31.43 -7.49 0.36
CA PRO A 285 -32.24 -6.44 0.99
C PRO A 285 -31.56 -5.77 2.22
N GLN A 286 -30.23 -5.81 2.35
CA GLN A 286 -29.55 -5.34 3.57
C GLN A 286 -29.60 -3.82 3.78
N SER A 287 -29.75 -3.01 2.72
CA SER A 287 -29.74 -1.54 2.85
C SER A 287 -31.02 -0.94 3.46
N LEU A 288 -32.15 -1.65 3.40
CA LEU A 288 -33.42 -1.14 3.96
C LEU A 288 -33.57 -1.43 5.47
N GLN A 289 -32.85 -2.42 6.01
CA GLN A 289 -32.92 -2.73 7.45
C GLN A 289 -32.23 -1.68 8.33
N LEU A 290 -31.24 -0.95 7.78
CA LEU A 290 -30.51 0.07 8.53
C LEU A 290 -31.35 1.32 8.78
N LEU A 291 -32.17 1.73 7.81
CA LEU A 291 -33.12 2.84 7.96
C LEU A 291 -34.25 2.50 8.95
N ALA A 292 -34.70 1.25 9.00
CA ALA A 292 -35.70 0.80 9.96
C ALA A 292 -35.17 0.83 11.41
N ARG A 293 -33.89 0.46 11.63
CA ARG A 293 -33.24 0.50 12.95
C ARG A 293 -33.01 1.93 13.46
N ILE A 294 -32.65 2.88 12.59
CA ILE A 294 -32.48 4.28 12.98
C ILE A 294 -33.82 4.91 13.38
N ARG A 295 -34.92 4.56 12.70
CA ARG A 295 -36.27 5.03 13.04
C ARG A 295 -36.77 4.50 14.38
N ALA A 296 -36.35 3.30 14.78
CA ALA A 296 -36.71 2.71 16.07
C ALA A 296 -36.05 3.41 17.27
N LEU A 297 -34.88 4.05 17.07
CA LEU A 297 -34.16 4.73 18.15
C LEU A 297 -34.74 6.12 18.48
N PHE A 298 -35.52 6.72 17.58
CA PHE A 298 -36.03 8.08 17.72
C PHE A 298 -37.49 8.21 17.25
N PRO A 299 -38.45 7.49 17.84
CA PRO A 299 -39.82 7.40 17.33
C PRO A 299 -40.59 8.73 17.39
N ALA A 300 -40.16 9.69 18.22
CA ALA A 300 -40.85 10.97 18.44
C ALA A 300 -40.22 12.16 17.71
N LEU A 301 -39.10 11.99 17.01
CA LEU A 301 -38.40 13.10 16.36
C LEU A 301 -38.95 13.33 14.94
N PRO A 302 -39.38 14.55 14.59
CA PRO A 302 -39.82 14.86 13.24
C PRO A 302 -38.66 14.60 12.25
N PRO A 303 -38.94 14.04 11.06
CA PRO A 303 -37.91 13.60 10.10
C PRO A 303 -36.95 14.72 9.69
N ILE A 304 -37.41 15.97 9.74
CA ILE A 304 -36.60 17.17 9.50
C ILE A 304 -35.48 17.31 10.54
N LEU A 305 -35.74 17.00 11.82
CA LEU A 305 -34.75 17.13 12.88
C LEU A 305 -33.71 16.01 12.84
N VAL A 306 -34.13 14.78 12.48
CA VAL A 306 -33.21 13.66 12.22
C VAL A 306 -32.27 14.00 11.05
N PHE A 307 -32.81 14.59 9.98
CA PHE A 307 -32.00 15.05 8.85
C PHE A 307 -31.01 16.16 9.27
N LEU A 308 -31.45 17.13 10.06
CA LEU A 308 -30.59 18.20 10.58
C LEU A 308 -29.46 17.66 11.48
N ILE A 309 -29.75 16.70 12.35
CA ILE A 309 -28.74 16.01 13.16
C ILE A 309 -27.76 15.25 12.26
N CYS A 310 -28.23 14.53 11.23
CA CYS A 310 -27.36 13.87 10.26
C CYS A 310 -26.50 14.87 9.47
N VAL A 311 -27.01 16.06 9.13
CA VAL A 311 -26.25 17.13 8.46
C VAL A 311 -25.20 17.73 9.39
N ILE A 312 -25.53 17.96 10.67
CA ILE A 312 -24.58 18.46 11.67
C ILE A 312 -23.48 17.42 11.96
N LEU A 313 -23.85 16.14 12.08
CA LEU A 313 -22.90 15.04 12.28
C LEU A 313 -22.03 14.78 11.04
N SER A 314 -22.57 14.96 9.83
CA SER A 314 -21.79 14.86 8.59
C SER A 314 -20.81 16.00 8.39
N ARG A 315 -21.06 17.19 8.96
CA ARG A 315 -20.05 18.27 9.02
C ARG A 315 -18.86 17.93 9.91
N ARG A 316 -19.04 17.08 10.92
CA ARG A 316 -17.98 16.71 11.88
C ARG A 316 -17.20 15.47 11.49
N SER A 317 -17.74 14.60 10.63
CA SER A 317 -17.11 13.32 10.26
C SER A 317 -16.95 13.19 8.76
N ALA A 318 -15.70 13.08 8.30
CA ALA A 318 -15.37 12.79 6.90
C ALA A 318 -16.02 11.49 6.41
N LYS A 319 -16.14 10.48 7.28
CA LYS A 319 -16.81 9.21 7.00
C LYS A 319 -18.31 9.39 6.73
N MET A 320 -18.98 10.28 7.47
CA MET A 320 -20.40 10.61 7.25
C MET A 320 -20.63 11.46 5.99
N ARG A 321 -19.65 12.24 5.53
CA ARG A 321 -19.76 12.98 4.25
C ARG A 321 -19.88 12.05 3.04
N ALA A 322 -19.08 10.98 3.00
CA ALA A 322 -19.14 10.00 1.92
C ALA A 322 -20.49 9.26 1.89
N VAL A 323 -20.97 8.82 3.05
CA VAL A 323 -22.27 8.14 3.19
C VAL A 323 -23.43 9.07 2.84
N MET A 324 -23.42 10.32 3.33
CA MET A 324 -24.44 11.32 2.98
C MET A 324 -24.42 11.68 1.50
N GLY A 325 -23.26 11.67 0.85
CA GLY A 325 -23.16 11.89 -0.60
C GLY A 325 -23.87 10.82 -1.43
N ILE A 326 -23.87 9.56 -0.97
CA ILE A 326 -24.59 8.46 -1.62
C ILE A 326 -26.10 8.60 -1.40
N VAL A 327 -26.51 8.92 -0.16
CA VAL A 327 -27.93 9.12 0.18
C VAL A 327 -28.51 10.31 -0.56
N ALA A 328 -27.79 11.44 -0.62
CA ALA A 328 -28.22 12.65 -1.33
C ALA A 328 -28.44 12.39 -2.81
N ARG A 329 -27.55 11.63 -3.47
CA ARG A 329 -27.71 11.25 -4.88
C ARG A 329 -28.98 10.41 -5.11
N LYS A 330 -29.29 9.48 -4.22
CA LYS A 330 -30.54 8.69 -4.30
C LYS A 330 -31.78 9.55 -4.08
N VAL A 331 -31.77 10.43 -3.08
CA VAL A 331 -32.90 11.35 -2.81
C VAL A 331 -33.16 12.27 -4.01
N ILE A 332 -32.10 12.86 -4.59
CA ILE A 332 -32.21 13.71 -5.78
C ILE A 332 -32.77 12.91 -6.96
N ALA A 333 -32.33 11.67 -7.17
CA ALA A 333 -32.85 10.81 -8.23
C ALA A 333 -34.35 10.49 -8.03
N THR A 334 -34.78 10.20 -6.80
CA THR A 334 -36.20 9.94 -6.49
C THR A 334 -37.05 11.19 -6.68
N VAL A 335 -36.57 12.37 -6.25
CA VAL A 335 -37.28 13.64 -6.45
C VAL A 335 -37.41 13.95 -7.94
N ARG A 336 -36.35 13.72 -8.73
CA ARG A 336 -36.38 13.93 -10.18
C ARG A 336 -37.40 13.02 -10.87
N MET A 337 -37.43 11.74 -10.53
CA MET A 337 -38.45 10.82 -11.05
C MET A 337 -39.88 11.23 -10.67
N ALA A 338 -40.08 11.74 -9.44
CA ALA A 338 -41.40 12.19 -9.01
C ALA A 338 -41.88 13.46 -9.75
N ILE A 339 -40.95 14.39 -10.06
CA ILE A 339 -41.26 15.59 -10.84
C ILE A 339 -41.58 15.23 -12.30
N ASP A 340 -40.82 14.32 -12.90
CA ASP A 340 -41.04 13.89 -14.29
C ASP A 340 -42.41 13.20 -14.46
N VAL A 341 -42.87 12.44 -13.46
CA VAL A 341 -44.19 11.78 -13.45
C VAL A 341 -45.36 12.76 -13.39
N HIS A 342 -45.19 13.95 -12.81
CA HIS A 342 -46.23 14.99 -12.78
C HIS A 342 -46.20 15.94 -13.98
N SER A 343 -45.22 15.79 -14.88
CA SER A 343 -45.09 16.59 -16.11
C SER A 343 -45.67 15.92 -17.35
N LEU A 344 -46.26 14.73 -17.19
CA LEU A 344 -47.07 13.99 -18.17
C LEU A 344 -48.54 14.08 -17.78
#